data_AF-A0A6J6M9Y2-F1
#
_entry.id   AF-A0A6J6M9Y2-F1
#
_cell.length_a   1.000
_cell.length_b   1.000
_cell.length_c   1.000
_cell.angle_alpha   90.00
_cell.angle_beta   90.00
_cell.angle_gamma   90.00
#
_symmetry.space_group_name_H-M   'P 1'
#
loop_
_entity.id
_entity.type
_entity.pdbx_description
1 polymer ?
#
loop_
_entity_poly.entity_id
_entity_poly.type
_entity_poly.pdbx_seq_one_letter_code
_entity_poly.pdbx_strand_id
1 'polypeptide(L)'
;MLHELGDAVVAPSANKFGKVSPTTTQHVVDDLGDEVGVVLEGGLCDIGLESTIVECIGGATILRPGAISVDDVQQVLGHAPNSTSSGPSRAPGMLASHYAPHARVVLCESTQEAHILLAEFTQDELKAVVVNEPDLSEYAHNLYSMLRRADEDGCDVVIAVRAPQHGIGIAINDRLVKASAPRD
;
A
#
# COMPACT_ATOMS: atom_id res chain seq x y z
N MET A 1 -10.09 -17.99 15.38
CA MET A 1 -10.01 -18.40 13.95
C MET A 1 -8.94 -19.46 13.67
N LEU A 2 -7.65 -19.13 13.43
CA LEU A 2 -6.68 -20.15 12.99
C LEU A 2 -6.51 -21.33 13.98
N HIS A 3 -6.44 -21.03 15.28
CA HIS A 3 -6.41 -22.07 16.32
C HIS A 3 -7.65 -22.97 16.33
N GLU A 4 -8.82 -22.43 15.95
CA GLU A 4 -10.07 -23.17 15.92
C GLU A 4 -10.23 -23.97 14.63
N LEU A 5 -9.72 -23.45 13.51
CA LEU A 5 -9.72 -24.12 12.22
C LEU A 5 -8.81 -25.36 12.23
N GLY A 6 -7.69 -25.30 12.95
CA GLY A 6 -6.74 -26.40 13.04
C GLY A 6 -5.99 -26.68 11.73
N ASP A 7 -6.00 -25.74 10.79
CA ASP A 7 -5.37 -25.87 9.46
C ASP A 7 -4.76 -24.54 9.00
N ALA A 8 -3.93 -24.60 7.96
CA ALA A 8 -3.37 -23.43 7.30
C ALA A 8 -4.43 -22.70 6.45
N VAL A 9 -4.28 -21.38 6.35
CA VAL A 9 -5.14 -20.54 5.51
C VAL A 9 -4.29 -19.81 4.49
N VAL A 10 -4.71 -19.88 3.23
CA VAL A 10 -4.16 -19.04 2.16
C VAL A 10 -5.03 -17.81 2.05
N ALA A 11 -4.49 -16.65 2.41
CA ALA A 11 -5.22 -15.38 2.40
C ALA A 11 -4.39 -14.26 1.75
N PRO A 12 -4.60 -13.97 0.45
CA PRO A 12 -4.14 -12.70 -0.13
C PRO A 12 -4.97 -11.53 0.43
N SER A 13 -4.67 -10.30 0.00
CA SER A 13 -5.48 -9.14 0.35
C SER A 13 -6.93 -9.31 -0.16
N ALA A 14 -7.90 -8.97 0.68
CA ALA A 14 -9.33 -9.22 0.43
C ALA A 14 -10.00 -8.16 -0.46
N ASN A 15 -9.37 -7.83 -1.59
CA ASN A 15 -9.87 -6.89 -2.59
C ASN A 15 -9.99 -7.55 -3.95
N LYS A 16 -10.77 -6.93 -4.83
CA LYS A 16 -10.75 -7.29 -6.25
C LYS A 16 -9.37 -7.04 -6.84
N PHE A 17 -8.93 -7.93 -7.71
CA PHE A 17 -7.62 -7.84 -8.35
C PHE A 17 -7.41 -6.47 -8.99
N GLY A 18 -6.25 -5.85 -8.72
CA GLY A 18 -5.89 -4.53 -9.26
C GLY A 18 -6.53 -3.33 -8.55
N LYS A 19 -7.42 -3.53 -7.57
CA LYS A 19 -7.90 -2.46 -6.69
C LYS A 19 -6.94 -2.19 -5.53
N VAL A 20 -7.15 -1.06 -4.87
CA VAL A 20 -6.51 -0.70 -3.59
C VAL A 20 -6.75 -1.82 -2.56
N SER A 21 -5.79 -2.16 -1.71
CA SER A 21 -6.01 -3.16 -0.64
C SER A 21 -7.06 -2.68 0.37
N PRO A 22 -7.76 -3.59 1.07
CA PRO A 22 -8.73 -3.22 2.09
C PRO A 22 -8.05 -3.10 3.46
N THR A 23 -8.37 -2.05 4.19
CA THR A 23 -7.93 -1.80 5.58
C THR A 23 -9.07 -1.75 6.60
N THR A 24 -10.31 -1.97 6.15
CA THR A 24 -11.52 -1.96 6.97
C THR A 24 -12.45 -3.07 6.50
N THR A 25 -13.37 -3.51 7.36
CA THR A 25 -14.41 -4.47 6.98
C THR A 25 -15.26 -3.94 5.82
N GLN A 26 -15.60 -2.65 5.84
CA GLN A 26 -16.40 -2.02 4.77
C GLN A 26 -15.69 -2.11 3.42
N HIS A 27 -14.38 -1.87 3.35
CA HIS A 27 -13.61 -2.01 2.12
C HIS A 27 -13.71 -3.44 1.52
N VAL A 28 -13.78 -4.47 2.38
CA VAL A 28 -13.96 -5.86 1.94
C VAL A 28 -15.37 -6.09 1.43
N VAL A 29 -16.39 -5.57 2.13
CA VAL A 29 -17.80 -5.67 1.72
C VAL A 29 -18.01 -5.00 0.36
N ASP A 30 -17.47 -3.81 0.16
CA ASP A 30 -17.61 -3.05 -1.09
C ASP A 30 -16.99 -3.77 -2.30
N ASP A 31 -15.92 -4.53 -2.07
CA ASP A 31 -15.24 -5.26 -3.14
C ASP A 31 -15.79 -6.67 -3.37
N LEU A 32 -16.02 -7.43 -2.29
CA LEU A 32 -16.24 -8.87 -2.33
C LEU A 32 -17.55 -9.33 -1.67
N GLY A 33 -18.34 -8.44 -1.07
CA GLY A 33 -19.47 -8.79 -0.18
C GLY A 33 -20.45 -9.80 -0.76
N ASP A 34 -20.80 -9.67 -2.04
CA ASP A 34 -21.72 -10.58 -2.75
C ASP A 34 -21.03 -11.86 -3.26
N GLU A 35 -19.69 -11.90 -3.27
CA GLU A 35 -18.86 -12.98 -3.84
C GLU A 35 -18.31 -13.93 -2.77
N VAL A 36 -18.41 -13.58 -1.48
CA VAL A 36 -17.92 -14.41 -0.37
C VAL A 36 -19.04 -14.77 0.59
N GLY A 37 -18.98 -15.99 1.16
CA GLY A 37 -20.02 -16.46 2.08
C GLY A 37 -19.98 -15.80 3.46
N VAL A 38 -18.84 -15.23 3.85
CA VAL A 38 -18.63 -14.62 5.18
C VAL A 38 -17.62 -13.48 5.06
N VAL A 39 -17.93 -12.36 5.73
CA VAL A 39 -16.98 -11.30 6.07
C VAL A 39 -16.93 -11.17 7.59
N LEU A 40 -15.74 -11.18 8.16
CA LEU A 40 -15.55 -11.03 9.61
C LEU A 40 -15.31 -9.56 9.95
N GLU A 41 -16.09 -9.01 10.87
CA GLU A 41 -15.90 -7.66 11.38
C GLU A 41 -14.68 -7.62 12.29
N GLY A 42 -13.65 -6.89 11.85
CA GLY A 42 -12.36 -6.77 12.55
C GLY A 42 -11.94 -5.34 12.86
N GLY A 43 -12.75 -4.34 12.51
CA GLY A 43 -12.39 -2.93 12.63
C GLY A 43 -11.30 -2.50 11.63
N LEU A 44 -10.50 -1.51 12.04
CA LEU A 44 -9.40 -0.97 11.23
C LEU A 44 -8.16 -1.84 11.38
N CYS A 45 -7.43 -2.07 10.28
CA CYS A 45 -6.11 -2.70 10.35
C CYS A 45 -5.11 -1.81 11.08
N ASP A 46 -4.37 -2.34 12.06
CA ASP A 46 -3.43 -1.55 12.86
C ASP A 46 -2.34 -0.83 12.04
N ILE A 47 -1.80 -1.48 11.00
CA ILE A 47 -0.67 -0.95 10.21
C ILE A 47 -1.10 -0.34 8.87
N GLY A 48 -2.19 -0.84 8.28
CA GLY A 48 -2.70 -0.36 6.98
C GLY A 48 -1.91 -0.79 5.74
N LEU A 49 -0.76 -1.47 5.88
CA LEU A 49 0.04 -2.01 4.77
C LEU A 49 0.24 -3.53 4.87
N GLU A 50 0.56 -4.17 3.76
CA GLU A 50 0.88 -5.60 3.77
C GLU A 50 2.22 -5.92 4.45
N SER A 51 2.37 -7.17 4.85
CA SER A 51 3.57 -7.70 5.50
C SER A 51 4.85 -7.55 4.68
N THR A 52 5.96 -7.38 5.39
CA THR A 52 7.31 -7.54 4.85
C THR A 52 7.53 -9.00 4.44
N ILE A 53 8.09 -9.23 3.25
CA ILE A 53 8.45 -10.56 2.76
C ILE A 53 9.96 -10.65 2.65
N VAL A 54 10.54 -11.64 3.33
CA VAL A 54 11.98 -11.93 3.31
C VAL A 54 12.20 -13.32 2.71
N GLU A 55 12.94 -13.39 1.61
CA GLU A 55 13.48 -14.64 1.07
C GLU A 55 14.67 -15.07 1.93
N CYS A 56 14.73 -16.34 2.32
CA CYS A 56 15.82 -16.89 3.14
C CYS A 56 16.61 -18.00 2.42
N ILE A 57 16.47 -18.11 1.09
CA ILE A 57 17.14 -19.15 0.29
C ILE A 57 18.45 -18.56 -0.26
N GLY A 58 19.59 -19.08 0.19
CA GLY A 58 20.91 -18.59 -0.26
C GLY A 58 21.30 -17.21 0.31
N GLY A 59 20.56 -16.73 1.31
CA GLY A 59 20.75 -15.44 1.96
C GLY A 59 19.42 -14.72 2.21
N ALA A 60 19.41 -13.79 3.14
CA ALA A 60 18.21 -13.00 3.44
C ALA A 60 18.06 -11.86 2.43
N THR A 61 16.94 -11.80 1.70
CA THR A 61 16.63 -10.72 0.75
C THR A 61 15.21 -10.22 1.00
N ILE A 62 15.04 -8.91 1.17
CA ILE A 62 13.69 -8.33 1.29
C ILE A 62 13.06 -8.27 -0.10
N LEU A 63 12.01 -9.06 -0.31
CA LEU A 63 11.25 -9.12 -1.56
C LEU A 63 10.13 -8.07 -1.61
N ARG A 64 9.54 -7.75 -0.44
CA ARG A 64 8.51 -6.73 -0.32
C ARG A 64 8.70 -5.96 0.99
N PRO A 65 8.85 -4.63 0.95
CA PRO A 65 8.88 -3.83 2.17
C PRO A 65 7.48 -3.75 2.79
N GLY A 66 7.46 -3.75 4.12
CA GLY A 66 6.27 -3.60 4.96
C GLY A 66 6.68 -2.99 6.30
N ALA A 67 5.91 -3.28 7.36
CA ALA A 67 6.14 -2.72 8.69
C ALA A 67 7.48 -3.12 9.34
N ILE A 68 7.93 -4.34 9.06
CA ILE A 68 9.23 -4.84 9.53
C ILE A 68 10.28 -4.24 8.60
N SER A 69 11.11 -3.37 9.16
CA SER A 69 12.10 -2.60 8.42
C SER A 69 13.35 -3.42 8.09
N VAL A 70 14.20 -2.86 7.23
CA VAL A 70 15.53 -3.42 6.94
C VAL A 70 16.36 -3.52 8.22
N ASP A 71 16.26 -2.52 9.11
CA ASP A 71 17.00 -2.47 10.37
C ASP A 71 16.53 -3.54 11.35
N ASP A 72 15.22 -3.80 11.42
CA ASP A 72 14.66 -4.89 12.24
C ASP A 72 15.18 -6.25 11.78
N VAL A 73 15.18 -6.47 10.46
CA VAL A 73 15.72 -7.71 9.87
C VAL A 73 17.21 -7.84 10.15
N GLN A 74 17.98 -6.76 9.94
CA GLN A 74 19.42 -6.74 10.21
C GLN A 74 19.74 -7.02 11.67
N GLN A 75 18.97 -6.48 12.61
CA GLN A 75 19.15 -6.71 14.04
C GLN A 75 19.02 -8.19 14.41
N VAL A 76 18.09 -8.91 13.78
CA VAL A 76 17.91 -10.35 14.00
C VAL A 76 19.02 -11.18 13.33
N LEU A 77 19.44 -10.78 12.13
CA LEU A 77 20.46 -11.52 11.36
C LEU A 77 21.90 -11.28 11.85
N GLY A 78 22.16 -10.13 12.48
CA GLY A 78 23.52 -9.68 12.83
C GLY A 78 24.34 -9.14 11.64
N HIS A 79 23.74 -9.09 10.45
CA HIS A 79 24.31 -8.49 9.24
C HIS A 79 23.19 -7.95 8.35
N ALA A 80 23.53 -7.04 7.43
CA ALA A 80 22.55 -6.50 6.49
C ALA A 80 21.97 -7.61 5.58
N PRO A 81 20.67 -7.56 5.24
CA PRO A 81 20.12 -8.38 4.17
C PRO A 81 20.72 -7.99 2.81
N ASN A 82 20.66 -8.90 1.85
CA ASN A 82 21.18 -8.70 0.50
C ASN A 82 20.44 -7.56 -0.23
N SER A 83 21.19 -6.78 -1.02
CA SER A 83 20.73 -5.52 -1.60
C SER A 83 19.78 -5.65 -2.80
N THR A 84 19.54 -6.86 -3.32
CA THR A 84 18.80 -7.03 -4.58
C THR A 84 17.93 -8.28 -4.62
N SER A 85 16.65 -8.11 -4.90
CA SER A 85 15.83 -9.13 -5.56
C SER A 85 15.86 -8.89 -7.08
N SER A 86 16.91 -9.34 -7.79
CA SER A 86 16.88 -9.40 -9.25
C SER A 86 16.24 -10.72 -9.69
N GLY A 87 15.21 -10.67 -10.53
CA GLY A 87 14.55 -11.87 -11.07
C GLY A 87 13.03 -11.74 -11.23
N PRO A 88 12.35 -12.80 -11.73
CA PRO A 88 10.91 -12.82 -11.89
C PRO A 88 10.18 -12.59 -10.56
N SER A 89 8.93 -12.11 -10.64
CA SER A 89 8.07 -11.88 -9.47
C SER A 89 7.97 -13.15 -8.61
N ARG A 90 8.61 -13.11 -7.44
CA ARG A 90 8.66 -14.21 -6.47
C ARG A 90 7.74 -13.98 -5.26
N ALA A 91 7.02 -12.85 -5.23
CA ALA A 91 6.16 -12.45 -4.13
C ALA A 91 4.91 -11.70 -4.64
N PRO A 92 3.75 -11.82 -3.94
CA PRO A 92 2.56 -11.04 -4.24
C PRO A 92 2.79 -9.52 -4.14
N GLY A 93 2.14 -8.74 -5.02
CA GLY A 93 2.25 -7.28 -5.04
C GLY A 93 3.48 -6.74 -5.77
N MET A 94 4.10 -7.54 -6.65
CA MET A 94 5.25 -7.15 -7.49
C MET A 94 4.85 -6.77 -8.93
N LEU A 95 3.55 -6.77 -9.25
CA LEU A 95 3.04 -6.29 -10.55
C LEU A 95 3.18 -4.77 -10.65
N ALA A 96 3.36 -4.28 -11.87
CA ALA A 96 3.62 -2.87 -12.15
C ALA A 96 2.45 -1.96 -11.71
N SER A 97 1.20 -2.36 -12.00
CA SER A 97 -0.01 -1.69 -11.53
C SER A 97 -0.68 -2.54 -10.46
N HIS A 98 -0.51 -2.14 -9.21
CA HIS A 98 -1.12 -2.78 -8.05
C HIS A 98 -1.43 -1.69 -7.03
N TYR A 99 -2.56 -1.81 -6.34
CA TYR A 99 -3.07 -0.77 -5.42
C TYR A 99 -3.52 0.54 -6.06
N ALA A 100 -3.70 0.59 -7.38
CA ALA A 100 -4.07 1.82 -8.09
C ALA A 100 -5.56 2.17 -7.87
N PRO A 101 -5.88 3.38 -7.37
CA PRO A 101 -7.24 3.90 -7.38
C PRO A 101 -7.70 4.19 -8.84
N HIS A 102 -8.97 4.56 -9.02
CA HIS A 102 -9.48 5.09 -10.27
C HIS A 102 -8.91 6.49 -10.56
N ALA A 103 -8.79 7.33 -9.53
CA ALA A 103 -8.10 8.60 -9.61
C ALA A 103 -6.65 8.44 -10.08
N ARG A 104 -6.15 9.32 -10.95
CA ARG A 104 -4.75 9.32 -11.37
C ARG A 104 -3.85 9.71 -10.19
N VAL A 105 -2.91 8.86 -9.81
CA VAL A 105 -1.94 9.19 -8.75
C VAL A 105 -0.73 9.89 -9.34
N VAL A 106 -0.45 11.10 -8.85
CA VAL A 106 0.74 11.92 -9.17
C VAL A 106 1.60 11.99 -7.91
N LEU A 107 2.88 11.66 -8.02
CA LEU A 107 3.81 11.70 -6.89
C LEU A 107 4.54 13.04 -6.85
N CYS A 108 4.73 13.57 -5.65
CA CYS A 108 5.55 14.76 -5.42
C CYS A 108 6.45 14.58 -4.19
N GLU A 109 7.49 15.40 -4.08
CA GLU A 109 8.53 15.27 -3.05
C GLU A 109 8.23 16.09 -1.79
N SER A 110 7.27 17.03 -1.86
CA SER A 110 6.93 17.87 -0.72
C SER A 110 5.48 18.33 -0.72
N THR A 111 4.98 18.71 0.45
CA THR A 111 3.66 19.34 0.61
C THR A 111 3.56 20.68 -0.14
N GLN A 112 4.67 21.41 -0.29
CA GLN A 112 4.67 22.66 -1.06
C GLN A 112 4.42 22.39 -2.54
N GLU A 113 5.12 21.42 -3.12
CA GLU A 113 4.89 20.96 -4.49
C GLU A 113 3.46 20.42 -4.66
N ALA A 114 2.95 19.67 -3.68
CA ALA A 114 1.58 19.17 -3.70
C ALA A 114 0.53 20.28 -3.84
N HIS A 115 0.71 21.40 -3.12
CA HIS A 115 -0.21 22.54 -3.21
C HIS A 115 -0.12 23.28 -4.55
N ILE A 116 1.07 23.32 -5.18
CA ILE A 116 1.22 23.89 -6.53
C ILE A 116 0.46 23.04 -7.53
N LEU A 117 0.68 21.72 -7.51
CA LEU A 117 -0.03 20.77 -8.37
C LEU A 117 -1.55 20.80 -8.14
N LEU A 118 -1.99 20.93 -6.89
CA LEU A 118 -3.41 21.04 -6.55
C LEU A 118 -4.04 22.27 -7.20
N ALA A 119 -3.35 23.42 -7.15
CA ALA A 119 -3.81 24.65 -7.78
C ALA A 119 -3.85 24.52 -9.31
N GLU A 120 -2.84 23.89 -9.92
CA GLU A 120 -2.79 23.63 -11.36
C GLU A 120 -3.94 22.75 -11.83
N PHE A 121 -4.16 21.58 -11.19
CA PHE A 121 -5.26 20.70 -11.56
C PHE A 121 -6.64 21.32 -11.33
N THR A 122 -6.79 22.12 -10.28
CA THR A 122 -8.05 22.85 -10.04
C THR A 122 -8.31 23.91 -11.11
N GLN A 123 -7.27 24.56 -11.65
CA GLN A 123 -7.41 25.49 -12.78
C GLN A 123 -7.85 24.78 -14.07
N ASP A 124 -7.43 23.52 -14.25
CA ASP A 124 -7.86 22.65 -15.34
C ASP A 124 -9.24 21.99 -15.10
N GLU A 125 -10.00 22.48 -14.10
CA GLU A 125 -11.32 21.97 -13.69
C GLU A 125 -11.33 20.49 -13.25
N LEU A 126 -10.18 19.95 -12.85
CA LEU A 126 -10.06 18.59 -12.30
C LEU A 126 -10.24 18.59 -10.78
N LYS A 127 -10.98 17.60 -10.27
CA LYS A 127 -11.12 17.37 -8.83
C LYS A 127 -9.88 16.65 -8.31
N ALA A 128 -9.01 17.39 -7.63
CA ALA A 128 -7.76 16.87 -7.08
C ALA A 128 -7.76 16.87 -5.54
N VAL A 129 -7.06 15.91 -4.94
CA VAL A 129 -6.84 15.80 -3.49
C VAL A 129 -5.38 15.53 -3.17
N VAL A 130 -4.88 16.09 -2.06
CA VAL A 130 -3.53 15.81 -1.57
C VAL A 130 -3.59 14.70 -0.52
N VAL A 131 -2.74 13.69 -0.70
CA VAL A 131 -2.53 12.59 0.25
C VAL A 131 -1.16 12.74 0.88
N ASN A 132 -1.13 13.01 2.18
CA ASN A 132 0.08 13.22 2.96
C ASN A 132 -0.24 13.09 4.45
N GLU A 133 0.67 12.50 5.22
CA GLU A 133 0.61 12.47 6.68
C GLU A 133 2.00 12.77 7.27
N PRO A 134 2.11 13.62 8.30
CA PRO A 134 3.40 13.92 8.93
C PRO A 134 4.00 12.74 9.68
N ASP A 135 3.16 11.93 10.35
CA ASP A 135 3.60 10.71 11.02
C ASP A 135 3.58 9.52 10.05
N LEU A 136 4.69 8.79 9.99
CA LEU A 136 4.84 7.68 9.05
C LEU A 136 3.94 6.48 9.39
N SER A 137 3.63 6.28 10.67
CA SER A 137 2.76 5.18 11.09
C SER A 137 1.32 5.49 10.73
N GLU A 138 0.87 6.74 10.96
CA GLU A 138 -0.43 7.23 10.52
C GLU A 138 -0.53 7.22 8.99
N TYR A 139 0.54 7.59 8.27
CA TYR A 139 0.55 7.52 6.82
C TYR A 139 0.34 6.08 6.33
N ALA A 140 1.11 5.12 6.86
CA ALA A 140 0.95 3.72 6.51
C ALA A 140 -0.46 3.19 6.84
N HIS A 141 -0.98 3.56 8.02
CA HIS A 141 -2.30 3.18 8.49
C HIS A 141 -3.42 3.68 7.57
N ASN A 142 -3.34 4.95 7.16
CA ASN A 142 -4.39 5.65 6.42
C ASN A 142 -4.24 5.54 4.90
N LEU A 143 -3.07 5.18 4.36
CA LEU A 143 -2.76 5.30 2.93
C LEU A 143 -3.86 4.73 2.03
N TYR A 144 -4.21 3.46 2.21
CA TYR A 144 -5.21 2.82 1.36
C TYR A 144 -6.62 3.37 1.57
N SER A 145 -6.97 3.76 2.80
CA SER A 145 -8.25 4.41 3.08
C SER A 145 -8.35 5.76 2.38
N MET A 146 -7.27 6.55 2.35
CA MET A 146 -7.22 7.83 1.63
C MET A 146 -7.34 7.65 0.12
N LEU A 147 -6.68 6.64 -0.46
CA LEU A 147 -6.79 6.34 -1.89
C LEU A 147 -8.21 5.89 -2.25
N ARG A 148 -8.84 5.04 -1.45
CA ARG A 148 -10.24 4.61 -1.64
C ARG A 148 -11.22 5.76 -1.52
N ARG A 149 -11.04 6.60 -0.50
CA ARG A 149 -11.87 7.80 -0.31
C ARG A 149 -11.77 8.77 -1.49
N ALA A 150 -10.59 8.90 -2.11
CA ALA A 150 -10.46 9.73 -3.31
C ALA A 150 -11.34 9.21 -4.47
N ASP A 151 -11.46 7.90 -4.64
CA ASP A 151 -12.36 7.30 -5.63
C ASP A 151 -13.84 7.49 -5.25
N GLU A 152 -14.20 7.30 -3.98
CA GLU A 152 -15.55 7.51 -3.46
C GLU A 152 -16.00 8.96 -3.61
N ASP A 153 -15.09 9.90 -3.36
CA ASP A 153 -15.31 11.33 -3.57
C ASP A 153 -15.32 11.69 -5.06
N GLY A 154 -14.98 10.77 -5.98
CA GLY A 154 -14.96 11.02 -7.41
C GLY A 154 -13.85 12.00 -7.84
N CYS A 155 -12.69 11.94 -7.18
CA CYS A 155 -11.52 12.72 -7.56
C CYS A 155 -10.92 12.20 -8.88
N ASP A 156 -10.49 13.11 -9.73
CA ASP A 156 -9.75 12.81 -10.96
C ASP A 156 -8.27 12.55 -10.67
N VAL A 157 -7.71 13.22 -9.65
CA VAL A 157 -6.29 13.19 -9.33
C VAL A 157 -6.04 13.06 -7.82
N VAL A 158 -5.13 12.15 -7.45
CA VAL A 158 -4.52 12.06 -6.13
C VAL A 158 -3.08 12.55 -6.23
N ILE A 159 -2.74 13.58 -5.46
CA ILE A 159 -1.38 14.11 -5.36
C ILE A 159 -0.76 13.55 -4.08
N ALA A 160 0.07 12.51 -4.21
CA ALA A 160 0.65 11.82 -3.06
C ALA A 160 2.06 12.31 -2.77
N VAL A 161 2.27 12.81 -1.55
CA VAL A 161 3.59 13.24 -1.08
C VAL A 161 4.40 12.01 -0.69
N ARG A 162 5.62 11.87 -1.21
CA ARG A 162 6.53 10.78 -0.85
C ARG A 162 6.96 10.88 0.60
N ALA A 163 7.04 9.73 1.25
CA ALA A 163 7.57 9.62 2.60
C ALA A 163 9.12 9.64 2.58
N PRO A 164 9.78 10.04 3.69
CA PRO A 164 11.19 9.76 3.94
C PRO A 164 11.60 8.29 3.65
N GLN A 165 12.80 8.09 3.09
CA GLN A 165 13.33 6.78 2.67
C GLN A 165 13.93 5.96 3.83
N HIS A 166 13.22 5.84 4.95
CA HIS A 166 13.63 5.03 6.10
C HIS A 166 12.43 4.37 6.79
N GLY A 167 12.68 3.28 7.53
CA GLY A 167 11.63 2.55 8.25
C GLY A 167 10.45 2.20 7.34
N ILE A 168 9.22 2.41 7.85
CA ILE A 168 7.97 2.15 7.10
C ILE A 168 7.77 3.10 5.90
N GLY A 169 8.49 4.23 5.84
CA GLY A 169 8.46 5.15 4.69
C GLY A 169 8.89 4.49 3.38
N ILE A 170 9.79 3.50 3.45
CA ILE A 170 10.18 2.68 2.29
C ILE A 170 8.96 1.89 1.77
N ALA A 171 8.16 1.31 2.68
CA ALA A 171 6.96 0.56 2.32
C ALA A 171 5.87 1.47 1.74
N ILE A 172 5.63 2.64 2.34
CA ILE A 172 4.69 3.65 1.83
C ILE A 172 5.04 4.02 0.39
N ASN A 173 6.31 4.37 0.14
CA ASN A 173 6.76 4.76 -1.19
C ASN A 173 6.66 3.63 -2.22
N ASP A 174 6.92 2.37 -1.83
CA ASP A 174 6.71 1.22 -2.70
C ASP A 174 5.24 1.11 -3.13
N ARG A 175 4.28 1.36 -2.22
CA ARG A 175 2.84 1.36 -2.55
C ARG A 175 2.44 2.55 -3.43
N LEU A 176 2.94 3.75 -3.11
CA LEU A 176 2.68 4.95 -3.90
C LEU A 176 3.18 4.82 -5.35
N VAL A 177 4.37 4.27 -5.55
CA VAL A 177 4.92 4.03 -6.90
C VAL A 177 4.03 3.08 -7.68
N LYS A 178 3.59 1.96 -7.08
CA LYS A 178 2.70 1.00 -7.74
C LYS A 178 1.30 1.57 -8.01
N ALA A 179 0.79 2.40 -7.10
CA ALA A 179 -0.48 3.09 -7.28
C ALA A 179 -0.44 4.15 -8.40
N SER A 180 0.74 4.73 -8.66
CA SER A 180 0.97 5.70 -9.75
C SER A 180 1.22 5.10 -11.13
N ALA A 181 1.37 3.77 -11.22
CA ALA A 181 1.57 3.12 -12.51
C ALA A 181 0.29 3.19 -13.37
N PRO A 182 0.41 3.35 -14.70
CA PRO A 182 -0.73 3.30 -15.61
C PRO A 182 -1.55 2.01 -15.40
N ARG A 183 -2.88 2.10 -15.55
CA ARG A 183 -3.74 0.92 -15.68
C ARG A 183 -3.78 0.55 -17.16
N ASP A 184 -3.50 -0.73 -17.46
CA ASP A 184 -3.76 -1.32 -18.78
C ASP A 184 -5.26 -1.59 -18.97
#